data_AF-A0A0H3FPZ7-F1
#
_entry.id   AF-A0A0H3FPZ7-F1
#
_cell.length_a   1.000
_cell.length_b   1.000
_cell.length_c   1.000
_cell.angle_alpha   90.00
_cell.angle_beta   90.00
_cell.angle_gamma   90.00
#
_symmetry.space_group_name_H-M   'P 1'
#
loop_
_entity.id
_entity.type
_entity.pdbx_description
1 polymer ?
#
loop_
_entity_poly.entity_id
_entity_poly.type
_entity_poly.pdbx_seq_one_letter_code
_entity_poly.pdbx_strand_id
1 'polypeptide(L)'
;MNNEIPLKYYDIVDEYSTECAEAVKDSERDCLAHYFQLLITRLMNNEEISEEAQQEMAREAGIAEQRIDDIANFLNQWGNE
;
A
#
# COMPACT_ATOMS: atom_id res chain seq x y z
N MET A 1 -17.83 -5.59 14.79
CA MET A 1 -16.90 -4.56 14.31
C MET A 1 -16.00 -5.26 13.32
N ASN A 2 -16.42 -5.32 12.07
CA ASN A 2 -15.55 -5.79 11.01
C ASN A 2 -14.60 -4.63 10.70
N ASN A 3 -13.30 -4.80 10.94
CA ASN A 3 -12.30 -3.91 10.37
C ASN A 3 -12.18 -4.24 8.86
N GLU A 4 -13.23 -3.95 8.11
CA GLU A 4 -13.26 -4.15 6.67
C GLU A 4 -12.50 -3.01 6.00
N ILE A 5 -11.47 -3.37 5.24
CA ILE A 5 -10.71 -2.43 4.41
C ILE A 5 -11.67 -1.88 3.35
N PRO A 6 -11.81 -0.54 3.21
CA PRO A 6 -12.68 0.04 2.20
C PRO A 6 -12.32 -0.42 0.77
N LEU A 7 -13.34 -0.71 -0.05
CA LEU A 7 -13.17 -1.21 -1.43
C LEU A 7 -12.21 -0.38 -2.29
N LYS A 8 -12.20 0.95 -2.10
CA LYS A 8 -11.28 1.86 -2.80
C LYS A 8 -9.80 1.46 -2.68
N TYR A 9 -9.40 0.80 -1.60
CA TYR A 9 -8.00 0.36 -1.44
C TYR A 9 -7.72 -0.92 -2.22
N TYR A 10 -8.72 -1.77 -2.44
CA TYR A 10 -8.59 -2.91 -3.36
C TYR A 10 -8.53 -2.44 -4.82
N ASP A 11 -9.26 -1.38 -5.18
CA ASP A 11 -9.15 -0.78 -6.52
C ASP A 11 -7.70 -0.30 -6.79
N ILE A 12 -7.06 0.33 -5.80
CA ILE A 12 -5.65 0.76 -5.88
C ILE A 12 -4.71 -0.45 -5.96
N VAL A 13 -4.99 -1.52 -5.22
CA VAL A 13 -4.21 -2.78 -5.32
C VAL A 13 -4.32 -3.38 -6.71
N ASP A 14 -5.51 -3.33 -7.33
CA ASP A 14 -5.72 -3.82 -8.69
C ASP A 14 -4.90 -3.02 -9.70
N GLU A 15 -4.93 -1.68 -9.61
CA GLU A 15 -4.07 -0.78 -10.41
C GLU A 15 -2.59 -1.11 -10.20
N TYR A 16 -2.13 -1.11 -8.95
CA TYR A 16 -0.76 -1.48 -8.58
C TYR A 16 -0.36 -2.85 -9.14
N SER A 17 -1.25 -3.85 -9.10
CA SER A 17 -0.96 -5.20 -9.60
C SER A 17 -0.66 -5.23 -11.11
N THR A 18 -1.19 -4.27 -11.87
CA THR A 18 -0.95 -4.17 -13.32
C THR A 18 0.33 -3.44 -13.67
N GLU A 19 0.84 -2.60 -12.77
CA GLU A 19 2.02 -1.76 -12.98
C GLU A 19 3.28 -2.29 -12.29
N CYS A 20 3.11 -3.06 -11.21
CA CYS A 20 4.22 -3.62 -10.45
C CYS A 20 5.00 -4.68 -11.27
N ALA A 21 6.31 -4.75 -11.01
CA ALA A 21 7.17 -5.72 -11.70
C ALA A 21 6.91 -7.16 -11.25
N GLU A 22 6.59 -7.37 -9.97
CA GLU A 22 6.30 -8.67 -9.40
C GLU A 22 4.78 -8.90 -9.27
N ALA A 23 4.25 -9.91 -9.95
CA ALA A 23 2.83 -10.25 -9.88
C ALA A 23 2.33 -10.35 -8.42
N VAL A 24 1.23 -9.68 -8.13
CA VAL A 24 0.55 -9.72 -6.83
C VAL A 24 -0.30 -10.98 -6.74
N LYS A 25 -0.13 -11.76 -5.67
CA LYS A 25 -0.99 -12.94 -5.41
C LYS A 25 -2.30 -12.53 -4.74
N ASP A 26 -3.34 -13.33 -4.92
CA ASP A 26 -4.62 -13.13 -4.21
C ASP A 26 -4.45 -13.10 -2.69
N SER A 27 -3.52 -13.90 -2.15
CA SER A 27 -3.20 -13.91 -0.72
C SER A 27 -2.53 -12.63 -0.23
N GLU A 28 -1.93 -11.84 -1.12
CA GLU A 28 -1.27 -10.58 -0.80
C GLU A 28 -2.21 -9.38 -0.97
N ARG A 29 -3.34 -9.54 -1.66
CA ARG A 29 -4.27 -8.43 -1.96
C ARG A 29 -4.80 -7.75 -0.70
N ASP A 30 -5.20 -8.54 0.30
CA ASP A 30 -5.73 -8.00 1.56
C ASP A 30 -4.64 -7.24 2.34
N CYS A 31 -3.44 -7.83 2.43
CA CYS A 31 -2.27 -7.21 3.04
C CYS A 31 -1.88 -5.89 2.35
N LEU A 32 -1.85 -5.88 1.01
CA LEU A 32 -1.53 -4.68 0.24
C LEU A 32 -2.61 -3.62 0.40
N ALA A 33 -3.90 -4.00 0.39
CA ALA A 33 -5.00 -3.06 0.59
C ALA A 33 -4.92 -2.41 1.98
N HIS A 34 -4.56 -3.19 3.00
CA HIS A 34 -4.31 -2.68 4.35
C HIS A 34 -3.11 -1.72 4.38
N TYR A 35 -2.01 -2.07 3.70
CA TYR A 35 -0.83 -1.20 3.62
C TYR A 35 -1.14 0.13 2.92
N PHE A 36 -1.85 0.09 1.78
CA PHE A 36 -2.31 1.30 1.09
C PHE A 36 -3.22 2.14 1.97
N GLN A 37 -4.11 1.50 2.74
CA GLN A 37 -4.93 2.21 3.74
C GLN A 37 -4.06 2.96 4.75
N LEU A 38 -3.10 2.28 5.38
CA LEU A 38 -2.21 2.88 6.39
C LEU A 38 -1.38 4.03 5.82
N LEU A 39 -0.86 3.86 4.60
CA LEU A 39 0.01 4.82 3.94
C LEU A 39 -0.75 6.05 3.46
N ILE A 40 -1.86 5.85 2.73
CA ILE A 40 -2.68 6.95 2.21
C ILE A 40 -3.33 7.73 3.34
N THR A 41 -3.77 7.07 4.42
CA THR A 41 -4.30 7.79 5.59
C THR A 41 -3.27 8.74 6.19
N ARG A 42 -2.01 8.31 6.33
CA ARG A 42 -0.92 9.19 6.81
C ARG A 42 -0.63 10.33 5.83
N LEU A 43 -0.59 10.05 4.53
CA LEU A 43 -0.42 11.08 3.50
C LEU A 43 -1.54 12.13 3.54
N MET A 44 -2.80 11.71 3.66
CA MET A 44 -3.95 12.61 3.79
C MET A 44 -3.90 13.48 5.05
N ASN A 45 -3.27 12.98 6.11
CA ASN A 45 -3.05 13.72 7.36
C ASN A 45 -1.84 14.67 7.30
N ASN A 46 -1.09 14.70 6.18
CA ASN A 46 0.20 15.37 6.05
C ASN A 46 1.24 14.89 7.09
N GLU A 47 1.17 13.61 7.48
CA GLU A 47 2.15 13.01 8.38
C GLU A 47 3.45 12.73 7.61
N GLU A 48 4.59 13.04 8.24
CA GLU A 48 5.89 12.64 7.70
C GLU A 48 5.99 11.11 7.74
N ILE A 49 6.29 10.51 6.60
CA ILE A 49 6.44 9.07 6.47
C ILE A 49 7.93 8.78 6.29
N SER A 50 8.58 8.41 7.40
CA SER A 50 9.95 7.93 7.39
C SER A 50 10.03 6.49 6.85
N GLU A 51 11.22 6.07 6.44
CA GLU A 51 11.49 4.68 6.05
C GLU A 51 11.13 3.70 7.17
N GLU A 52 11.43 4.04 8.42
CA GLU A 52 11.06 3.24 9.60
C GLU A 52 9.54 3.08 9.72
N ALA A 53 8.78 4.16 9.54
CA ALA A 53 7.31 4.10 9.57
C ALA A 53 6.77 3.21 8.44
N GLN A 54 7.37 3.26 7.24
CA GLN A 54 6.99 2.36 6.13
C GLN A 54 7.27 0.90 6.46
N GLN A 55 8.42 0.59 7.06
CA GLN A 55 8.75 -0.77 7.48
C GLN A 55 7.81 -1.27 8.58
N GLU A 56 7.45 -0.43 9.55
CA GLU A 56 6.47 -0.78 10.58
C GLU A 56 5.09 -1.06 9.97
N MET A 57 4.61 -0.19 9.06
CA MET A 57 3.35 -0.42 8.34
C MET A 57 3.39 -1.70 7.50
N ALA A 58 4.51 -2.00 6.86
CA ALA A 58 4.66 -3.21 6.07
C ALA A 58 4.55 -4.47 6.93
N ARG A 59 5.17 -4.44 8.12
CA ARG A 59 5.07 -5.52 9.12
C ARG A 59 3.66 -5.65 9.69
N GLU A 60 2.99 -4.53 9.95
CA GLU A 60 1.60 -4.49 10.42
C GLU A 60 0.64 -5.07 9.38
N ALA A 61 0.82 -4.69 8.11
CA ALA A 61 0.02 -5.17 6.99
C ALA A 61 0.39 -6.59 6.54
N GLY A 62 1.57 -7.10 6.92
CA GLY A 62 2.05 -8.41 6.52
C GLY A 62 2.53 -8.49 5.07
N ILE A 63 3.06 -7.39 4.52
CA ILE A 63 3.68 -7.36 3.17
C ILE A 63 5.20 -7.47 3.28
N ALA A 64 5.84 -7.94 2.20
CA ALA A 64 7.30 -8.02 2.14
C ALA A 64 7.92 -6.61 2.05
N GLU A 65 9.02 -6.37 2.76
CA GLU A 65 9.71 -5.07 2.75
C GLU A 65 10.16 -4.65 1.33
N GLN A 66 10.44 -5.61 0.43
CA GLN A 66 10.75 -5.35 -0.98
C GLN A 66 9.61 -4.65 -1.75
N ARG A 67 8.36 -4.75 -1.27
CA ARG A 67 7.20 -4.08 -1.87
C ARG A 67 7.14 -2.59 -1.51
N ILE A 68 7.82 -2.16 -0.45
CA ILE A 68 7.76 -0.77 0.04
C ILE A 68 8.26 0.19 -1.03
N ASP A 69 9.45 -0.06 -1.59
CA ASP A 69 10.06 0.79 -2.62
C ASP A 69 9.22 0.82 -3.90
N ASP A 70 8.69 -0.33 -4.31
CA ASP A 70 7.86 -0.46 -5.50
C ASP A 70 6.53 0.30 -5.35
N ILE A 71 5.89 0.19 -4.18
CA ILE A 71 4.67 0.95 -3.84
C ILE A 71 4.96 2.45 -3.74
N ALA A 72 6.10 2.86 -3.19
CA ALA A 72 6.49 4.26 -3.13
C ALA A 72 6.69 4.84 -4.54
N ASN A 73 7.31 4.10 -5.44
CA ASN A 73 7.44 4.50 -6.86
C ASN A 73 6.08 4.60 -7.54
N PHE A 74 5.21 3.60 -7.37
CA PHE A 74 3.84 3.62 -7.90
C PHE A 74 3.06 4.84 -7.42
N LEU A 75 3.05 5.14 -6.11
CA LEU A 75 2.30 6.28 -5.57
C LEU A 75 2.85 7.64 -6.03
N ASN A 76 4.15 7.76 -6.26
CA ASN A 76 4.75 8.96 -6.84
C ASN A 76 4.26 9.22 -8.28
N GLN A 77 3.97 8.16 -9.04
CA GLN A 77 3.42 8.27 -10.39
C GLN A 77 1.91 8.53 -10.35
N TRP A 78 1.18 7.74 -9.55
CA TRP A 78 -0.27 7.82 -9.37
C TRP A 78 -0.74 9.19 -8.87
N GLY A 79 0.01 9.81 -7.94
CA GLY A 79 -0.30 11.16 -7.45
C GLY A 79 0.00 12.31 -8.42
N ASN A 80 0.62 12.01 -9.56
CA ASN A 80 1.06 13.00 -10.57
C ASN A 80 0.35 12.83 -11.93
N GLU A 81 -0.61 11.91 -12.04
CA GLU A 81 -1.57 11.83 -13.15
C GLU A 81 -2.74 12.80 -12.96
#